data_AF-A0A2N0B7V2-F1
#
_entry.id   AF-A0A2N0B7V2-F1
#
_cell.length_a   1.000
_cell.length_b   1.000
_cell.length_c   1.000
_cell.angle_alpha   90.00
_cell.angle_beta   90.00
_cell.angle_gamma   90.00
#
_symmetry.space_group_name_H-M   'P 1'
#
loop_
_entity.id
_entity.type
_entity.pdbx_description
1 polymer ?
#
loop_
_entity_poly.entity_id
_entity_poly.type
_entity_poly.pdbx_seq_one_letter_code
_entity_poly.pdbx_strand_id
1 'polypeptide(L)'
;MAVNVKPNYYKLLNLSRSSDFQAIECAFEKFLEGLESDPWNPSRDLDREEGIRAYLTLSSPETREEYDKTLDYEFLLLDPGKIPEEFEAFYKVQKLSEGEETKLFYNRFLEFKKDLETTLWNLRTTVLFFLSAFSILTIFALSMALAQKNGFLSPGAELFYRKWGILCSAGILFSGYAIFRKLILPRNNRIRQGRSTSSREKNSKEKRS
;
A
#
# COMPACT_ATOMS: atom_id res chain seq x y z
N MET A 1 -5.90 11.76 15.22
CA MET A 1 -5.35 11.83 13.85
C MET A 1 -6.38 11.22 12.92
N ALA A 2 -7.27 12.05 12.36
CA ALA A 2 -8.26 11.59 11.42
C ALA A 2 -7.56 11.35 10.08
N VAL A 3 -7.55 10.09 9.65
CA VAL A 3 -7.27 9.76 8.25
C VAL A 3 -8.37 10.46 7.45
N ASN A 4 -8.01 11.30 6.48
CA ASN A 4 -8.93 11.92 5.52
C ASN A 4 -9.59 10.81 4.68
N VAL A 5 -10.53 10.08 5.26
CA VAL A 5 -11.42 9.16 4.56
C VAL A 5 -12.71 9.95 4.36
N LYS A 6 -13.14 10.10 3.10
CA LYS A 6 -14.40 10.78 2.83
C LYS A 6 -15.51 9.95 3.52
N PRO A 7 -16.37 10.58 4.34
CA PRO A 7 -17.40 9.83 5.05
C PRO A 7 -18.38 9.18 4.07
N ASN A 8 -18.65 7.90 4.27
CA ASN A 8 -19.64 7.16 3.50
C ASN A 8 -21.04 7.50 4.04
N TYR A 9 -21.81 8.28 3.30
CA TYR A 9 -23.13 8.80 3.68
C TYR A 9 -24.17 7.71 3.86
N TYR A 10 -24.09 6.61 3.12
CA TYR A 10 -24.94 5.44 3.34
C TYR A 10 -24.64 4.78 4.68
N LYS A 11 -23.35 4.66 5.05
CA LYS A 11 -22.98 4.12 6.36
C LYS A 11 -23.37 5.07 7.50
N LEU A 12 -23.25 6.38 7.29
CA LEU A 12 -23.63 7.40 8.27
C LEU A 12 -25.11 7.32 8.63
N LEU A 13 -25.99 7.19 7.62
CA LEU A 13 -27.43 7.05 7.82
C LEU A 13 -27.90 5.59 7.98
N ASN A 14 -26.97 4.63 8.00
CA ASN A 14 -27.25 3.19 8.12
C ASN A 14 -28.24 2.65 7.05
N LEU A 15 -28.00 3.03 5.78
CA LEU A 15 -28.83 2.74 4.62
C LEU A 15 -28.12 1.86 3.59
N SER A 16 -28.92 1.21 2.73
CA SER A 16 -28.42 0.52 1.54
C SER A 16 -28.36 1.49 0.35
N ARG A 17 -27.46 1.23 -0.62
CA ARG A 17 -27.42 1.97 -1.88
C ARG A 17 -28.70 1.83 -2.71
N SER A 18 -29.50 0.80 -2.45
CA SER A 18 -30.80 0.56 -3.11
C SER A 18 -31.99 1.20 -2.38
N SER A 19 -31.76 1.93 -1.28
CA SER A 19 -32.84 2.52 -0.49
C SER A 19 -33.60 3.59 -1.29
N ASP A 20 -34.91 3.59 -1.16
CA ASP A 20 -35.78 4.61 -1.74
C ASP A 20 -35.71 5.92 -0.94
N PHE A 21 -36.30 6.97 -1.50
CA PHE A 21 -36.33 8.29 -0.88
C PHE A 21 -37.00 8.26 0.50
N GLN A 22 -38.10 7.51 0.65
CA GLN A 22 -38.83 7.39 1.90
C GLN A 22 -37.99 6.71 3.01
N ALA A 23 -37.19 5.70 2.66
CA ALA A 23 -36.24 5.12 3.61
C ALA A 23 -35.14 6.09 4.00
N ILE A 24 -34.68 6.96 3.08
CA ILE A 24 -33.68 7.99 3.37
C ILE A 24 -34.22 9.01 4.37
N GLU A 25 -35.44 9.50 4.18
CA GLU A 25 -36.10 10.42 5.13
C GLU A 25 -36.23 9.78 6.52
N CYS A 26 -36.77 8.56 6.59
CA CYS A 26 -36.96 7.85 7.86
C CYS A 26 -35.64 7.58 8.58
N ALA A 27 -34.57 7.27 7.84
CA ALA A 27 -33.25 7.07 8.41
C ALA A 27 -32.61 8.38 8.90
N PHE A 28 -32.82 9.48 8.20
CA PHE A 28 -32.35 10.80 8.63
C PHE A 28 -33.05 11.26 9.91
N GLU A 29 -34.37 11.05 10.01
CA GLU A 29 -35.13 11.35 11.23
C GLU A 29 -34.61 10.53 12.42
N LYS A 30 -34.43 9.21 12.24
CA LYS A 30 -33.84 8.34 13.28
C LYS A 30 -32.43 8.75 13.68
N PHE A 31 -31.63 9.22 12.72
CA PHE A 31 -30.29 9.72 12.99
C PHE A 31 -30.33 10.96 13.88
N LEU A 32 -31.23 11.91 13.60
CA LEU A 32 -31.43 13.10 14.42
C LEU A 32 -31.96 12.75 15.82
N GLU A 33 -32.93 11.86 15.92
CA GLU A 33 -33.47 11.38 17.21
C GLU A 33 -32.36 10.74 18.07
N GLY A 34 -31.53 9.89 17.45
CA GLY A 34 -30.38 9.29 18.12
C GLY A 34 -29.38 10.34 18.63
N LEU A 35 -29.14 11.38 17.83
CA LEU A 35 -28.23 12.47 18.18
C LEU A 35 -28.79 13.37 19.30
N GLU A 36 -30.10 13.55 19.36
CA GLU A 36 -30.79 14.30 20.42
C GLU A 36 -30.92 13.50 21.72
N SER A 37 -30.92 12.17 21.62
CA SER A 37 -30.98 11.26 22.77
C SER A 37 -29.68 11.20 23.59
N ASP A 38 -28.55 11.70 23.07
CA ASP A 38 -27.27 11.80 23.77
C ASP A 38 -26.86 13.26 23.99
N PRO A 39 -27.23 13.88 25.12
CA PRO A 39 -26.90 15.26 25.45
C PRO A 39 -25.40 15.52 25.66
N TRP A 40 -24.61 14.45 25.84
CA TRP A 40 -23.19 14.55 26.19
C TRP A 40 -22.26 14.35 24.99
N ASN A 41 -22.78 14.18 23.77
CA ASN A 41 -21.95 14.08 22.57
C ASN A 41 -21.21 15.43 22.31
N PRO A 42 -19.87 15.47 22.44
CA PRO A 42 -19.10 16.69 22.24
C PRO A 42 -18.99 17.11 20.76
N SER A 43 -19.33 16.21 19.83
CA SER A 43 -19.27 16.43 18.37
C SER A 43 -20.65 16.60 17.75
N ARG A 44 -21.70 16.78 18.56
CA ARG A 44 -23.10 16.83 18.13
C ARG A 44 -23.35 17.75 16.94
N ASP A 45 -22.81 18.96 16.97
CA ASP A 45 -23.07 19.94 15.92
C ASP A 45 -22.37 19.56 14.61
N LEU A 46 -21.16 18.96 14.68
CA LEU A 46 -20.44 18.43 13.52
C LEU A 46 -21.13 17.19 12.93
N ASP A 47 -21.60 16.27 13.78
CA ASP A 47 -22.33 15.08 13.35
C ASP A 47 -23.68 15.46 12.72
N ARG A 48 -24.35 16.49 13.25
CA ARG A 48 -25.59 17.05 12.67
C ARG A 48 -25.33 17.64 11.29
N GLU A 49 -24.29 18.45 11.13
CA GLU A 49 -23.90 18.99 9.83
C GLU A 49 -23.58 17.89 8.82
N GLU A 50 -22.88 16.84 9.25
CA GLU A 50 -22.55 15.70 8.39
C GLU A 50 -23.79 14.89 8.00
N GLY A 51 -24.73 14.70 8.93
CA GLY A 51 -26.04 14.09 8.67
C GLY A 51 -26.86 14.88 7.66
N ILE A 52 -26.87 16.21 7.77
CA ILE A 52 -27.55 17.09 6.81
C ILE A 52 -26.90 16.99 5.43
N ARG A 53 -25.56 17.00 5.37
CA ARG A 53 -24.82 16.80 4.11
C ARG A 53 -25.16 15.44 3.47
N ALA A 54 -25.20 14.38 4.26
CA ALA A 54 -25.57 13.04 3.81
C ALA A 54 -27.01 13.02 3.25
N TYR A 55 -27.97 13.59 3.98
CA TYR A 55 -29.35 13.69 3.54
C TYR A 55 -29.48 14.47 2.22
N LEU A 56 -28.90 15.67 2.13
CA LEU A 56 -28.96 16.49 0.91
C LEU A 56 -28.35 15.79 -0.30
N THR A 57 -27.24 15.06 -0.09
CA THR A 57 -26.56 14.33 -1.16
C THR A 57 -27.35 13.12 -1.64
N LEU A 58 -27.99 12.37 -0.73
CA LEU A 58 -28.71 11.13 -1.04
C LEU A 58 -30.18 11.35 -1.45
N SER A 59 -30.79 12.45 -1.02
CA SER A 59 -32.19 12.79 -1.29
C SER A 59 -32.45 13.18 -2.75
N SER A 60 -31.51 13.89 -3.39
CA SER A 60 -31.63 14.24 -4.81
C SER A 60 -31.01 13.14 -5.69
N PRO A 61 -31.74 12.65 -6.72
CA PRO A 61 -31.24 11.59 -7.59
C PRO A 61 -29.97 11.99 -8.36
N GLU A 62 -29.88 13.25 -8.78
CA GLU A 62 -28.72 13.77 -9.53
C GLU A 62 -27.44 13.76 -8.68
N THR A 63 -27.53 14.30 -7.47
CA THR A 63 -26.39 14.35 -6.53
C THR A 63 -26.04 12.97 -5.99
N ARG A 64 -27.04 12.09 -5.84
CA ARG A 64 -26.83 10.71 -5.40
C ARG A 64 -26.07 9.92 -6.44
N GLU A 65 -26.43 10.07 -7.72
CA GLU A 65 -25.71 9.41 -8.82
C GLU A 65 -24.26 9.90 -8.92
N GLU A 66 -24.02 11.20 -8.78
CA GLU A 66 -22.66 11.76 -8.75
C GLU A 66 -21.86 11.26 -7.53
N TYR A 67 -22.49 11.20 -6.37
CA TYR A 67 -21.88 10.67 -5.16
C TYR A 67 -21.54 9.17 -5.27
N ASP A 68 -22.47 8.38 -5.81
CA ASP A 68 -22.28 6.94 -6.05
C ASP A 68 -21.08 6.68 -6.96
N LYS A 69 -20.90 7.51 -8.00
CA LYS A 69 -19.69 7.48 -8.84
C LYS A 69 -18.43 7.68 -8.01
N THR A 70 -18.43 8.58 -7.02
CA THR A 70 -17.22 8.81 -6.19
C THR A 70 -16.89 7.66 -5.24
N LEU A 71 -17.90 6.91 -4.79
CA LEU A 71 -17.70 5.78 -3.86
C LEU A 71 -17.04 4.58 -4.52
N ASP A 72 -17.19 4.41 -5.84
CA ASP A 72 -16.62 3.28 -6.58
C ASP A 72 -15.10 3.41 -6.77
N TYR A 73 -14.53 4.59 -6.51
CA TYR A 73 -13.09 4.87 -6.63
C TYR A 73 -12.32 4.86 -5.30
N GLU A 74 -13.00 4.75 -4.13
CA GLU A 74 -12.36 5.05 -2.83
C GLU A 74 -11.74 3.85 -2.09
N PHE A 75 -11.67 2.64 -2.68
CA PHE A 75 -11.04 1.50 -2.00
C PHE A 75 -10.01 0.79 -2.88
N LEU A 76 -8.72 1.01 -2.62
CA LEU A 76 -7.66 -0.03 -2.64
C LEU A 76 -6.25 0.49 -2.35
N LEU A 77 -6.06 1.04 -1.17
CA LEU A 77 -4.75 1.06 -0.52
C LEU A 77 -4.99 0.52 0.88
N LEU A 78 -4.07 -0.31 1.39
CA LEU A 78 -4.01 -0.90 2.74
C LEU A 78 -4.36 -2.40 2.88
N ASP A 79 -3.84 -3.29 2.02
CA ASP A 79 -3.15 -4.51 2.51
C ASP A 79 -2.39 -5.24 1.37
N PRO A 80 -1.05 -5.40 1.44
CA PRO A 80 -0.29 -6.15 0.43
C PRO A 80 -0.51 -7.67 0.45
N GLY A 81 -1.10 -8.25 1.50
CA GLY A 81 -1.11 -9.70 1.71
C GLY A 81 -2.33 -10.48 1.22
N LYS A 82 -3.51 -9.87 1.17
CA LYS A 82 -4.77 -10.54 0.80
C LYS A 82 -5.60 -9.61 -0.05
N ILE A 83 -6.16 -10.14 -1.14
CA ILE A 83 -7.28 -9.47 -1.81
C ILE A 83 -8.47 -9.68 -0.87
N PRO A 84 -9.07 -8.62 -0.29
CA PRO A 84 -10.21 -8.77 0.60
C PRO A 84 -11.34 -9.51 -0.13
N GLU A 85 -11.98 -10.50 0.51
CA GLU A 85 -13.08 -11.27 -0.10
C GLU A 85 -14.24 -10.36 -0.54
N GLU A 86 -14.44 -9.25 0.16
CA GLU A 86 -15.39 -8.19 -0.18
C GLU A 86 -15.11 -7.59 -1.57
N PHE A 87 -13.83 -7.45 -1.97
CA PHE A 87 -13.45 -6.95 -3.27
C PHE A 87 -13.68 -7.98 -4.40
N GLU A 88 -13.46 -9.27 -4.15
CA GLU A 88 -13.80 -10.33 -5.10
C GLU A 88 -15.32 -10.47 -5.28
N ALA A 89 -16.10 -10.28 -4.21
CA ALA A 89 -17.56 -10.30 -4.23
C ALA A 89 -18.12 -9.10 -5.03
N PHE A 90 -17.59 -7.90 -4.81
CA PHE A 90 -17.97 -6.70 -5.57
C PHE A 90 -17.70 -6.86 -7.07
N TYR A 91 -16.52 -7.40 -7.42
CA TYR A 91 -16.15 -7.67 -8.82
C TYR A 91 -17.02 -8.75 -9.49
N LYS A 92 -17.52 -9.73 -8.72
CA LYS A 92 -18.41 -10.77 -9.24
C LYS A 92 -19.77 -10.20 -9.63
N VAL A 93 -20.29 -9.25 -8.85
CA VAL A 93 -21.58 -8.60 -9.10
C VAL A 93 -21.47 -7.60 -10.25
N GLN A 94 -20.39 -6.80 -10.32
CA GLN A 94 -20.19 -5.78 -11.36
C GLN A 94 -19.82 -6.39 -12.74
N LYS A 95 -19.23 -7.60 -12.78
CA LYS A 95 -18.98 -8.35 -14.02
C LYS A 95 -20.26 -8.69 -14.81
N LEU A 96 -21.42 -8.65 -14.16
CA LEU A 96 -22.72 -8.94 -14.75
C LEU A 96 -23.41 -7.69 -15.32
N SER A 97 -23.00 -6.46 -14.95
CA SER A 97 -23.69 -5.22 -15.37
C SER A 97 -22.89 -4.31 -16.31
N GLU A 98 -21.55 -4.25 -16.22
CA GLU A 98 -20.75 -3.32 -17.05
C GLU A 98 -19.61 -4.02 -17.80
N GLY A 99 -19.73 -4.01 -19.12
CA GLY A 99 -18.85 -4.63 -20.10
C GLY A 99 -17.47 -3.95 -20.20
N GLU A 100 -16.44 -4.77 -20.33
CA GLU A 100 -15.06 -4.47 -20.76
C GLU A 100 -14.24 -3.40 -20.01
N GLU A 101 -14.76 -2.21 -19.73
CA GLU A 101 -14.02 -1.11 -19.09
C GLU A 101 -13.66 -1.42 -17.64
N THR A 102 -14.57 -2.03 -16.88
CA THR A 102 -14.32 -2.51 -15.51
C THR A 102 -13.24 -3.59 -15.48
N LYS A 103 -13.20 -4.48 -16.49
CA LYS A 103 -12.14 -5.50 -16.63
C LYS A 103 -10.78 -4.87 -16.95
N LEU A 104 -10.76 -3.84 -17.80
CA LEU A 104 -9.53 -3.09 -18.13
C LEU A 104 -9.00 -2.36 -16.90
N PHE A 105 -9.87 -1.72 -16.12
CA PHE A 105 -9.51 -1.06 -14.87
C PHE A 105 -8.95 -2.06 -13.85
N TYR A 106 -9.60 -3.21 -13.68
CA TYR A 106 -9.09 -4.30 -12.83
C TYR A 106 -7.67 -4.73 -13.20
N ASN A 107 -7.45 -4.97 -14.50
CA ASN A 107 -6.17 -5.43 -14.99
C ASN A 107 -5.09 -4.37 -14.78
N ARG A 108 -5.41 -3.09 -15.01
CA ARG A 108 -4.50 -1.96 -14.75
C ARG A 108 -4.22 -1.79 -13.26
N PHE A 109 -5.22 -2.01 -12.40
CA PHE A 109 -5.02 -2.01 -10.95
C PHE A 109 -4.10 -3.17 -10.50
N LEU A 110 -4.29 -4.37 -11.04
CA LEU A 110 -3.42 -5.51 -10.74
C LEU A 110 -1.99 -5.29 -11.22
N GLU A 111 -1.81 -4.67 -12.38
CA GLU A 111 -0.50 -4.29 -12.91
C GLU A 111 0.17 -3.25 -12.00
N PHE A 112 -0.57 -2.21 -11.61
CA PHE A 112 -0.09 -1.21 -10.66
C PHE A 112 0.30 -1.81 -9.30
N LYS A 113 -0.51 -2.71 -8.75
CA LYS A 113 -0.21 -3.43 -7.50
C LYS A 113 1.10 -4.22 -7.64
N LYS A 114 1.30 -4.89 -8.76
CA LYS A 114 2.52 -5.66 -9.05
C LYS A 114 3.74 -4.75 -9.17
N ASP A 115 3.60 -3.59 -9.80
CA ASP A 115 4.67 -2.60 -9.94
C ASP A 115 5.05 -1.97 -8.60
N LEU A 116 4.07 -1.66 -7.74
CA LEU A 116 4.34 -1.23 -6.37
C LEU A 116 5.04 -2.32 -5.55
N GLU A 117 4.58 -3.57 -5.63
CA GLU A 117 5.18 -4.67 -4.90
C GLU A 117 6.64 -4.91 -5.32
N THR A 118 6.91 -4.85 -6.63
CA THR A 118 8.29 -4.98 -7.15
C THR A 118 9.15 -3.79 -6.72
N THR A 119 8.61 -2.57 -6.74
CA THR A 119 9.31 -1.35 -6.32
C THR A 119 9.64 -1.38 -4.82
N LEU A 120 8.67 -1.71 -3.96
CA LEU A 120 8.87 -1.86 -2.52
C LEU A 120 9.89 -2.95 -2.19
N TRP A 121 9.85 -4.07 -2.91
CA TRP A 121 10.81 -5.14 -2.74
C TRP A 121 12.22 -4.70 -3.15
N ASN A 122 12.35 -4.05 -4.32
CA ASN A 122 13.62 -3.47 -4.75
C ASN A 122 14.16 -2.47 -3.73
N LEU A 123 13.31 -1.58 -3.21
CA LEU A 123 13.67 -0.62 -2.17
C LEU A 123 14.21 -1.33 -0.93
N ARG A 124 13.44 -2.27 -0.34
CA ARG A 124 13.86 -3.05 0.83
C ARG A 124 15.19 -3.76 0.61
N THR A 125 15.35 -4.39 -0.56
CA THR A 125 16.54 -5.15 -0.91
C THR A 125 17.76 -4.25 -1.12
N THR A 126 17.60 -3.06 -1.71
CA THR A 126 18.69 -2.07 -1.82
C THR A 126 19.07 -1.46 -0.47
N VAL A 127 18.09 -1.16 0.41
CA VAL A 127 18.35 -0.67 1.77
C VAL A 127 19.16 -1.70 2.56
N LEU A 128 18.77 -2.97 2.53
CA LEU A 128 19.52 -4.05 3.18
C LEU A 128 20.94 -4.21 2.63
N PHE A 129 21.14 -4.01 1.31
CA PHE A 129 22.46 -4.03 0.70
C PHE A 129 23.34 -2.87 1.17
N PHE A 130 22.82 -1.65 1.22
CA PHE A 130 23.59 -0.51 1.74
C PHE A 130 23.90 -0.67 3.24
N LEU A 131 22.94 -1.19 4.01
CA LEU A 131 23.13 -1.47 5.42
C LEU A 131 24.23 -2.52 5.65
N SER A 132 24.23 -3.61 4.87
CA SER A 132 25.25 -4.64 4.98
C SER A 132 26.63 -4.12 4.54
N ALA A 133 26.70 -3.36 3.45
CA ALA A 133 27.95 -2.78 2.99
C ALA A 133 28.52 -1.76 3.99
N PHE A 134 27.67 -0.93 4.59
CA PHE A 134 28.08 -0.01 5.65
C PHE A 134 28.59 -0.77 6.88
N SER A 135 27.90 -1.84 7.30
CA SER A 135 28.36 -2.69 8.40
C SER A 135 29.71 -3.36 8.12
N ILE A 136 29.97 -3.79 6.89
CA ILE A 136 31.26 -4.39 6.53
C ILE A 136 32.36 -3.32 6.56
N LEU A 137 32.07 -2.12 6.06
CA LEU A 137 33.01 -0.99 6.08
C LEU A 137 33.34 -0.54 7.49
N THR A 138 32.37 -0.50 8.41
CA THR A 138 32.62 -0.13 9.81
C THR A 138 33.45 -1.19 10.53
N ILE A 139 33.17 -2.48 10.31
CA ILE A 139 34.01 -3.57 10.84
C ILE A 139 35.43 -3.47 10.29
N PHE A 140 35.58 -3.26 8.98
CA PHE A 140 36.90 -3.11 8.36
C PHE A 140 37.68 -1.90 8.89
N ALA A 141 37.02 -0.75 9.04
CA ALA A 141 37.62 0.44 9.63
C ALA A 141 38.06 0.21 11.07
N LEU A 142 37.25 -0.49 11.87
CA LEU A 142 37.59 -0.85 13.25
C LEU A 142 38.79 -1.81 13.30
N SER A 143 38.83 -2.82 12.42
CA SER A 143 39.97 -3.74 12.29
C SER A 143 41.25 -3.00 11.90
N MET A 144 41.18 -2.05 10.96
CA MET A 144 42.32 -1.22 10.57
C MET A 144 42.81 -0.34 11.73
N ALA A 145 41.90 0.28 12.49
CA ALA A 145 42.25 1.07 13.66
C ALA A 145 42.94 0.23 14.75
N LEU A 146 42.49 -1.01 14.97
CA LEU A 146 43.13 -1.95 15.90
C LEU A 146 44.52 -2.40 15.39
N ALA A 147 44.66 -2.65 14.09
CA ALA A 147 45.92 -3.03 13.48
C ALA A 147 46.96 -1.90 13.51
N GLN A 148 46.53 -0.64 13.36
CA GLN A 148 47.39 0.54 13.54
C GLN A 148 47.87 0.66 14.99
N LYS A 149 46.95 0.52 15.96
CA LYS A 149 47.29 0.58 17.39
C LYS A 149 48.30 -0.48 17.80
N ASN A 150 48.21 -1.68 17.22
CA ASN A 150 49.12 -2.80 17.52
C ASN A 150 50.42 -2.77 16.70
N GLY A 151 50.66 -1.74 15.87
CA GLY A 151 51.87 -1.61 15.06
C GLY A 151 52.01 -2.68 13.97
N PHE A 152 50.92 -3.35 13.60
CA PHE A 152 50.93 -4.48 12.66
C PHE A 152 50.98 -4.04 11.19
N LEU A 153 50.74 -2.75 10.91
CA LEU A 153 50.67 -2.19 9.57
C LEU A 153 51.99 -1.52 9.17
N SER A 154 52.43 -1.80 7.95
CA SER A 154 53.56 -1.10 7.33
C SER A 154 53.21 0.38 7.08
N PRO A 155 54.15 1.33 7.28
CA PRO A 155 53.93 2.77 7.06
C PRO A 155 53.40 3.09 5.65
N GLY A 156 53.77 2.29 4.65
CA GLY A 156 53.30 2.46 3.27
C GLY A 156 51.81 2.12 3.09
N ALA A 157 51.31 1.11 3.80
CA ALA A 157 49.89 0.72 3.76
C ALA A 157 49.00 1.76 4.44
N GLU A 158 49.49 2.37 5.52
CA GLU A 158 48.80 3.44 6.23
C GLU A 158 48.66 4.72 5.37
N LEU A 159 49.74 5.15 4.72
CA LEU A 159 49.72 6.29 3.79
C LEU A 159 48.82 6.03 2.58
N PHE A 160 48.84 4.80 2.04
CA PHE A 160 47.98 4.42 0.93
C PHE A 160 46.50 4.46 1.32
N TYR A 161 46.13 3.88 2.46
CA TYR A 161 44.74 3.88 2.95
C TYR A 161 44.25 5.30 3.26
N ARG A 162 45.10 6.15 3.84
CA ARG A 162 44.74 7.54 4.15
C ARG A 162 44.51 8.41 2.91
N LYS A 163 45.22 8.13 1.80
CA LYS A 163 45.06 8.87 0.53
C LYS A 163 44.00 8.28 -0.40
N TRP A 164 43.92 6.96 -0.50
CA TRP A 164 43.12 6.27 -1.51
C TRP A 164 41.97 5.44 -0.93
N GLY A 165 41.87 5.29 0.39
CA GLY A 165 40.86 4.45 1.03
C GLY A 165 39.41 4.84 0.70
N ILE A 166 39.14 6.13 0.56
CA ILE A 166 37.81 6.64 0.16
C ILE A 166 37.49 6.26 -1.30
N LEU A 167 38.47 6.38 -2.20
CA LEU A 167 38.30 6.01 -3.61
C LEU A 167 38.15 4.50 -3.80
N CYS A 168 38.95 3.70 -3.09
CA CYS A 168 38.87 2.24 -3.13
C CYS A 168 37.52 1.74 -2.57
N SER A 169 37.06 2.30 -1.43
CA SER A 169 35.78 1.91 -0.84
C SER A 169 34.59 2.32 -1.72
N ALA A 170 34.62 3.51 -2.34
CA ALA A 170 33.62 3.94 -3.31
C ALA A 170 33.59 3.02 -4.56
N GLY A 171 34.76 2.63 -5.08
CA GLY A 171 34.85 1.70 -6.21
C GLY A 171 34.32 0.30 -5.90
N ILE A 172 34.59 -0.20 -4.69
CA ILE A 172 34.08 -1.51 -4.23
C ILE A 172 32.55 -1.44 -4.04
N LEU A 173 32.03 -0.37 -3.45
CA LEU A 173 30.59 -0.15 -3.31
C LEU A 173 29.88 -0.08 -4.66
N PHE A 174 30.45 0.68 -5.60
CA PHE A 174 29.87 0.84 -6.93
C PHE A 174 29.88 -0.47 -7.72
N SER A 175 31.00 -1.20 -7.70
CA SER A 175 31.08 -2.50 -8.38
C SER A 175 30.19 -3.55 -7.71
N GLY A 176 30.15 -3.59 -6.38
CA GLY A 176 29.26 -4.46 -5.61
C GLY A 176 27.79 -4.19 -5.91
N TYR A 177 27.40 -2.92 -5.98
CA TYR A 177 26.04 -2.52 -6.34
C TYR A 177 25.70 -2.88 -7.80
N ALA A 178 26.63 -2.67 -8.74
CA ALA A 178 26.43 -3.04 -10.14
C ALA A 178 26.25 -4.56 -10.31
N ILE A 179 27.06 -5.37 -9.62
CA ILE A 179 26.94 -6.83 -9.59
C ILE A 179 25.61 -7.25 -8.94
N PHE A 180 25.27 -6.66 -7.79
CA PHE A 180 24.01 -6.92 -7.09
C PHE A 180 22.79 -6.63 -7.98
N ARG A 181 22.80 -5.48 -8.66
CA ARG A 181 21.72 -5.07 -9.57
C ARG A 181 21.61 -5.99 -10.78
N LYS A 182 22.73 -6.47 -11.33
CA LYS A 182 22.76 -7.29 -12.55
C LYS A 182 22.53 -8.79 -12.31
N LEU A 183 22.93 -9.33 -11.17
CA LEU A 183 22.84 -10.78 -10.87
C LEU A 183 21.74 -11.16 -9.89
N ILE A 184 21.51 -10.36 -8.84
CA ILE A 184 20.63 -10.76 -7.72
C ILE A 184 19.20 -10.29 -7.95
N LEU A 185 19.01 -9.05 -8.42
CA LEU A 185 17.69 -8.47 -8.70
C LEU A 185 16.88 -9.25 -9.77
N PRO A 186 17.42 -9.57 -10.97
CA PRO A 186 16.65 -10.29 -11.98
C PRO A 186 16.43 -11.76 -11.62
N ARG A 187 17.35 -12.38 -10.88
CA ARG A 187 17.24 -13.79 -10.47
C ARG A 187 16.12 -13.99 -9.45
N ASN A 188 16.00 -13.10 -8.46
CA ASN A 188 14.92 -13.20 -7.47
C ASN A 188 13.54 -12.86 -8.07
N ASN A 189 13.46 -11.90 -8.99
CA ASN A 189 12.20 -11.58 -9.66
C ASN A 189 11.66 -12.75 -10.50
N ARG A 190 12.52 -13.52 -11.17
CA ARG A 190 12.13 -14.74 -11.90
C ARG A 190 11.64 -15.86 -10.98
N ILE A 191 12.35 -16.12 -9.87
CA ILE A 191 11.96 -17.14 -8.89
C ILE A 191 10.61 -16.80 -8.25
N ARG A 192 10.36 -15.51 -7.99
CA ARG A 192 9.10 -15.05 -7.38
C ARG A 192 7.92 -15.10 -8.34
N GLN A 193 8.12 -14.77 -9.62
CA GLN A 193 7.10 -14.97 -10.66
C GLN A 193 6.71 -16.46 -10.80
N GLY A 194 7.67 -17.39 -10.69
CA GLY A 194 7.37 -18.83 -10.71
C GLY A 194 6.61 -19.34 -9.47
N ARG A 195 6.78 -18.70 -8.30
CA ARG A 195 6.03 -19.03 -7.08
C ARG A 195 4.59 -18.49 -7.12
N SER A 196 4.38 -17.28 -7.61
CA SER A 196 3.04 -16.69 -7.69
C SER A 196 2.14 -17.40 -8.71
N THR A 197 2.70 -17.92 -9.81
CA THR A 197 1.96 -18.76 -10.77
C THR A 197 1.59 -20.11 -10.16
N SER A 198 2.52 -20.77 -9.47
CA SER A 198 2.29 -22.05 -8.80
C SER A 198 1.23 -21.96 -7.69
N SER A 199 1.23 -20.87 -6.90
CA SER A 199 0.20 -20.64 -5.88
C SER A 199 -1.18 -20.36 -6.47
N ARG A 200 -1.26 -19.65 -7.61
CA ARG A 200 -2.52 -19.42 -8.34
C ARG A 200 -3.08 -20.71 -8.92
N GLU A 201 -2.21 -21.58 -9.43
CA GLU A 201 -2.59 -22.85 -10.04
C GLU A 201 -3.12 -23.85 -9.00
N LYS A 202 -2.49 -23.92 -7.81
CA LYS A 202 -3.01 -24.71 -6.68
C LYS A 202 -4.37 -24.24 -6.19
N ASN A 203 -4.55 -22.92 -5.98
CA ASN A 203 -5.83 -22.36 -5.55
C ASN A 203 -6.95 -22.59 -6.58
N SER A 204 -6.62 -22.64 -7.88
CA SER A 204 -7.61 -22.93 -8.94
C SER A 204 -8.04 -24.39 -8.99
N LYS A 205 -7.17 -25.33 -8.59
CA LYS A 205 -7.47 -26.76 -8.52
C LYS A 205 -8.28 -27.11 -7.28
N GLU A 206 -7.99 -26.47 -6.15
CA GLU A 206 -8.70 -26.66 -4.89
C GLU A 206 -10.16 -26.13 -4.96
N LYS A 207 -10.42 -25.03 -5.68
CA LYS A 207 -11.78 -24.53 -5.92
C LYS A 207 -12.59 -25.33 -6.97
N ARG A 208 -12.00 -26.34 -7.62
CA ARG A 208 -12.63 -27.19 -8.66
C ARG A 208 -12.85 -28.64 -8.21
N SER A 209 -12.37 -29.02 -7.02
CA SER A 209 -12.62 -30.32 -6.40
C SER A 209 -13.70 -30.19 -5.34
#